data_AF-A0A957ZJD1-F1
#
_entry.id   AF-A0A957ZJD1-F1
#
_cell.length_a   1.000
_cell.length_b   1.000
_cell.length_c   1.000
_cell.angle_alpha   90.00
_cell.angle_beta   90.00
_cell.angle_gamma   90.00
#
_symmetry.space_group_name_H-M   'P 1'
#
loop_
_entity.id
_entity.type
_entity.pdbx_description
1 polymer ?
#
loop_
_entity_poly.entity_id
_entity_poly.type
_entity_poly.pdbx_seq_one_letter_code
_entity_poly.pdbx_strand_id
1 'polypeptide(L)'
;HGTHINGGTLSWRTVEDVVTNSAVHDLHSARWLMGDEIVRVFASYVPYSADRPDTARLMLIQFQFRGGAVGRIECNMEAGYGYEVDVKLTGERGSAETNSLRSAVVRHQNQRGQWVEEDWLQRFDT
;
A
#
# COMPACT_ATOMS: atom_id res chain seq x y z
N HIS A 1 -9.50 1.64 2.66
CA HIS A 1 -8.19 2.32 2.61
C HIS A 1 -7.13 1.24 2.60
N GLY A 2 -6.30 1.19 1.58
CA GLY A 2 -5.13 0.32 1.51
C GLY A 2 -3.86 1.13 1.41
N THR A 3 -2.79 0.62 2.01
CA THR A 3 -1.45 1.23 2.00
C THR A 3 -0.46 0.15 1.60
N HIS A 4 0.35 0.43 0.57
CA HIS A 4 1.43 -0.42 0.07
C HIS A 4 2.72 0.41 0.13
N ILE A 5 3.65 -0.05 0.95
CA ILE A 5 4.90 0.64 1.23
C ILE A 5 6.06 -0.27 0.88
N ASN A 6 7.03 0.26 0.15
CA ASN A 6 8.31 -0.39 -0.12
C ASN A 6 9.45 0.38 0.57
N GLY A 7 10.43 -0.36 1.09
CA GLY A 7 11.59 0.23 1.80
C GLY A 7 12.47 1.09 0.90
N GLY A 8 12.46 0.79 -0.40
CA GLY A 8 13.17 1.49 -1.47
C GLY A 8 13.50 0.52 -2.60
N THR A 9 13.47 0.99 -3.85
CA THR A 9 13.89 0.18 -5.01
C THR A 9 15.27 0.61 -5.49
N LEU A 10 16.13 -0.34 -5.89
CA LEU A 10 17.45 -0.06 -6.47
C LEU A 10 17.37 0.71 -7.81
N SER A 11 16.19 0.78 -8.40
CA SER A 11 15.89 1.52 -9.63
C SER A 11 14.60 2.33 -9.49
N TRP A 12 14.52 3.43 -10.25
CA TRP A 12 13.30 4.23 -10.37
C TRP A 12 12.16 3.41 -10.97
N ARG A 13 10.94 3.57 -10.45
CA ARG A 13 9.75 2.89 -10.96
C ARG A 13 8.90 3.85 -11.78
N THR A 14 8.54 3.43 -13.00
CA THR A 14 7.62 4.21 -13.85
C THR A 14 6.21 4.20 -13.27
N VAL A 15 5.37 5.13 -13.69
CA VAL A 15 3.92 5.11 -13.39
C VAL A 15 3.31 3.77 -13.79
N GLU A 16 3.67 3.23 -14.96
CA GLU A 16 3.21 1.93 -15.45
C GLU A 16 3.65 0.79 -14.54
N ASP A 17 4.92 0.77 -14.12
CA ASP A 17 5.44 -0.27 -13.23
C ASP A 17 4.73 -0.31 -11.88
N VAL A 18 4.41 0.85 -11.31
CA VAL A 18 3.69 0.94 -10.03
C VAL A 18 2.27 0.39 -10.19
N VAL A 19 1.58 0.72 -11.29
CA VAL A 19 0.23 0.19 -11.54
C VAL A 19 0.26 -1.31 -11.75
N THR A 20 1.11 -1.80 -12.64
CA THR A 20 1.08 -3.19 -13.14
C THR A 20 1.71 -4.21 -12.21
N ASN A 21 2.65 -3.80 -11.35
CA ASN A 21 3.39 -4.72 -10.47
C ASN A 21 3.18 -4.45 -8.97
N SER A 22 2.43 -3.41 -8.60
CA SER A 22 2.15 -3.11 -7.18
C SER A 22 0.66 -2.89 -6.97
N ALA A 23 0.11 -1.79 -7.50
CA ALA A 23 -1.29 -1.43 -7.27
C ALA A 23 -2.30 -2.46 -7.79
N VAL A 24 -1.93 -3.27 -8.79
CA VAL A 24 -2.78 -4.36 -9.29
C VAL A 24 -3.20 -5.33 -8.18
N HIS A 25 -2.29 -5.66 -7.25
CA HIS A 25 -2.59 -6.59 -6.17
C HIS A 25 -3.64 -6.01 -5.22
N ASP A 26 -3.52 -4.72 -4.91
CA ASP A 26 -4.47 -4.02 -4.04
C ASP A 26 -5.83 -3.82 -4.72
N LEU A 27 -5.86 -3.50 -6.01
CA LEU A 27 -7.09 -3.36 -6.80
C LEU A 27 -7.86 -4.69 -6.85
N HIS A 28 -7.16 -5.80 -7.06
CA HIS A 28 -7.76 -7.14 -7.03
C HIS A 28 -8.26 -7.49 -5.63
N SER A 29 -7.45 -7.21 -4.60
CA SER A 29 -7.83 -7.44 -3.20
C SER A 29 -9.06 -6.62 -2.80
N ALA A 30 -9.15 -5.36 -3.23
CA ALA A 30 -10.28 -4.49 -2.96
C ALA A 30 -11.59 -5.03 -3.58
N ARG A 31 -11.54 -5.51 -4.83
CA ARG A 31 -12.69 -6.16 -5.49
C ARG A 31 -13.11 -7.42 -4.76
N TRP A 32 -12.17 -8.27 -4.39
CA TRP A 32 -12.44 -9.51 -3.67
C TRP A 32 -13.04 -9.25 -2.28
N LEU A 33 -12.43 -8.36 -1.49
CA LEU A 33 -12.89 -8.00 -0.14
C LEU A 33 -14.31 -7.39 -0.16
N MET A 34 -14.60 -6.55 -1.14
CA MET A 34 -15.91 -5.90 -1.26
C MET A 34 -16.96 -6.78 -1.95
N GLY A 35 -16.55 -7.84 -2.64
CA GLY A 35 -17.45 -8.63 -3.49
C GLY A 35 -18.11 -7.79 -4.59
N ASP A 36 -17.47 -6.69 -5.02
CA ASP A 36 -18.03 -5.70 -5.94
C ASP A 36 -16.98 -5.19 -6.93
N GLU A 37 -17.46 -4.63 -8.04
CA GLU A 37 -16.65 -4.17 -9.16
C GLU A 37 -16.33 -2.69 -9.09
N ILE A 38 -15.09 -2.33 -9.42
CA ILE A 38 -14.65 -0.94 -9.55
C ILE A 38 -15.14 -0.38 -10.89
N VAL A 39 -15.85 0.74 -10.86
CA VAL A 39 -16.47 1.35 -12.03
C VAL A 39 -15.93 2.74 -12.38
N ARG A 40 -15.16 3.36 -11.47
CA ARG A 40 -14.51 4.65 -11.70
C ARG A 40 -13.21 4.72 -10.92
N VAL A 41 -12.17 5.30 -11.53
CA VAL A 41 -10.83 5.44 -10.96
C VAL A 41 -10.32 6.86 -11.23
N PHE A 42 -9.67 7.45 -10.23
CA PHE A 42 -8.87 8.67 -10.35
C PHE A 42 -7.51 8.41 -9.71
N ALA A 43 -6.43 8.69 -10.44
CA ALA A 43 -5.08 8.51 -9.95
C ALA A 43 -4.32 9.84 -9.96
N SER A 44 -3.51 10.07 -8.93
CA SER A 44 -2.49 11.11 -8.89
C SER A 44 -1.18 10.52 -8.39
N TYR A 45 -0.06 11.13 -8.75
CA TYR A 45 1.25 10.62 -8.35
C TYR A 45 2.25 11.76 -8.14
N VAL A 46 3.29 11.46 -7.38
CA VAL A 46 4.47 12.30 -7.19
C VAL A 46 5.65 11.56 -7.83
N PRO A 47 6.34 12.16 -8.83
CA PRO A 47 7.53 11.55 -9.41
C PRO A 47 8.68 11.52 -8.40
N TYR A 48 9.71 10.73 -8.70
CA TYR A 48 10.93 10.73 -7.89
C TYR A 48 11.65 12.08 -7.94
N SER A 49 11.57 12.78 -9.08
CA SER A 49 12.18 14.09 -9.28
C SER A 49 11.53 14.84 -10.44
N ALA A 50 11.71 16.17 -10.51
CA ALA A 50 11.09 17.01 -11.55
C ALA A 50 11.60 16.70 -12.97
N ASP A 51 12.82 16.18 -13.10
CA ASP A 51 13.44 15.72 -14.35
C ASP A 51 12.98 14.32 -14.78
N ARG A 52 12.15 13.62 -13.97
CA ARG A 52 11.63 12.27 -14.25
C ARG A 52 10.10 12.18 -14.09
N PRO A 53 9.32 12.94 -14.88
CA PRO A 53 7.86 13.05 -14.70
C PRO A 53 7.08 11.77 -15.01
N ASP A 54 7.70 10.79 -15.66
CA ASP A 54 7.17 9.47 -16.00
C ASP A 54 7.27 8.45 -14.86
N THR A 55 7.90 8.82 -13.75
CA THR A 55 8.07 7.97 -12.57
C THR A 55 7.03 8.23 -11.49
N ALA A 56 6.86 7.28 -10.58
CA ALA A 56 5.96 7.42 -9.43
C ALA A 56 6.63 6.92 -8.15
N ARG A 57 7.09 7.86 -7.30
CA ARG A 57 7.57 7.58 -5.95
C ARG A 57 6.40 7.35 -4.99
N LEU A 58 5.33 8.13 -5.15
CA LEU A 58 4.07 8.00 -4.43
C LEU A 58 2.93 8.02 -5.43
N MET A 59 2.01 7.06 -5.36
CA MET A 59 0.80 7.02 -6.17
C MET A 59 -0.43 6.91 -5.28
N LEU A 60 -1.42 7.75 -5.52
CA LEU A 60 -2.70 7.75 -4.84
C LEU A 60 -3.78 7.39 -5.86
N ILE A 61 -4.47 6.28 -5.61
CA ILE A 61 -5.55 5.81 -6.47
C ILE A 61 -6.84 5.88 -5.64
N GLN A 62 -7.81 6.64 -6.12
CA GLN A 62 -9.16 6.70 -5.57
C GLN A 62 -10.13 6.05 -6.54
N PHE A 63 -11.10 5.30 -6.01
CA PHE A 63 -12.03 4.57 -6.86
C PHE A 63 -13.41 4.42 -6.24
N GLN A 64 -14.39 4.14 -7.10
CA GLN A 64 -15.77 3.91 -6.73
C GLN A 64 -16.20 2.52 -7.21
N PHE A 65 -16.88 1.80 -6.32
CA PHE A 65 -17.51 0.52 -6.63
C PHE A 65 -18.90 0.72 -7.22
N ARG A 66 -19.40 -0.26 -7.97
CA ARG A 66 -20.73 -0.24 -8.58
C ARG A 66 -21.84 -0.01 -7.54
N GLY A 67 -21.72 -0.61 -6.36
CA GLY A 67 -22.64 -0.46 -5.24
C GLY A 67 -22.54 0.90 -4.51
N GLY A 68 -21.69 1.81 -4.96
CA GLY A 68 -21.57 3.17 -4.43
C GLY A 68 -20.52 3.35 -3.34
N ALA A 69 -19.92 2.26 -2.84
CA ALA A 69 -18.79 2.34 -1.92
C ALA A 69 -17.58 3.02 -2.58
N VAL A 70 -16.72 3.64 -1.78
CA VAL A 70 -15.51 4.33 -2.24
C VAL A 70 -14.26 3.73 -1.60
N GLY A 71 -13.17 3.74 -2.35
CA GLY A 71 -11.89 3.20 -1.93
C GLY A 71 -10.72 4.11 -2.28
N ARG A 72 -9.62 3.88 -1.58
CA ARG A 72 -8.32 4.51 -1.83
C ARG A 72 -7.22 3.49 -1.63
N ILE A 73 -6.23 3.51 -2.51
CA ILE A 73 -4.93 2.85 -2.40
C ILE A 73 -3.84 3.93 -2.39
N GLU A 74 -2.86 3.76 -1.53
CA GLU A 74 -1.62 4.53 -1.51
C GLU A 74 -0.45 3.58 -1.75
N CYS A 75 0.30 3.79 -2.84
CA CYS A 75 1.53 3.06 -3.12
C CYS A 75 2.72 4.01 -2.92
N ASN A 76 3.51 3.81 -1.87
CA ASN A 76 4.74 4.54 -1.62
C ASN A 76 5.94 3.62 -1.89
N MET A 77 6.69 3.92 -2.95
CA MET A 77 7.80 3.09 -3.41
C MET A 77 9.12 3.38 -2.70
N GLU A 78 9.16 4.43 -1.87
CA GLU A 78 10.38 4.92 -1.21
C GLU A 78 10.05 5.55 0.14
N ALA A 79 9.46 4.76 1.04
CA ALA A 79 9.14 5.26 2.38
C ALA A 79 10.35 5.28 3.32
N GLY A 80 11.40 4.51 3.02
CA GLY A 80 12.68 4.53 3.73
C GLY A 80 12.70 3.83 5.09
N TYR A 81 11.60 3.24 5.53
CA TYR A 81 11.51 2.57 6.84
C TYR A 81 11.22 1.07 6.78
N GLY A 82 10.78 0.53 5.64
CA GLY A 82 10.47 -0.89 5.48
C GLY A 82 9.38 -1.15 4.43
N TYR A 83 8.88 -2.38 4.43
CA TYR A 83 7.83 -2.90 3.58
C TYR A 83 6.57 -3.19 4.40
N GLU A 84 5.46 -2.55 4.05
CA GLU A 84 4.17 -2.75 4.73
C GLU A 84 3.03 -2.79 3.72
N VAL A 85 2.09 -3.71 3.93
CA VAL A 85 0.84 -3.77 3.16
C VAL A 85 -0.30 -3.93 4.15
N ASP A 86 -1.22 -2.96 4.14
CA ASP A 86 -2.37 -2.92 5.03
C ASP A 86 -3.65 -2.60 4.29
N VAL A 87 -4.77 -3.10 4.83
CA VAL A 87 -6.11 -2.70 4.43
C VAL A 87 -6.97 -2.40 5.66
N LYS A 88 -7.75 -1.35 5.57
CA LYS A 88 -8.82 -0.97 6.48
C LYS A 88 -10.13 -0.77 5.73
N LEU A 89 -11.16 -1.45 6.20
CA LEU A 89 -12.54 -1.34 5.75
C LEU A 89 -13.37 -0.71 6.86
N THR A 90 -14.26 0.22 6.49
CA THR A 90 -15.19 0.84 7.42
C THR A 90 -16.57 0.79 6.81
N GLY A 91 -17.53 0.31 7.59
CA GLY A 91 -18.95 0.29 7.26
C GLY A 91 -19.76 0.99 8.33
N GLU A 92 -21.08 0.96 8.18
CA GLU A 92 -22.03 1.70 9.00
C GLU A 92 -22.00 1.32 10.50
N ARG A 93 -21.54 0.10 10.81
CA ARG A 93 -21.60 -0.49 12.16
C ARG A 93 -20.25 -0.88 12.73
N GLY A 94 -19.16 -0.57 12.04
CA GLY A 94 -17.82 -0.92 12.50
C GLY A 94 -16.76 -0.91 11.42
N SER A 95 -15.58 -1.41 11.77
CA SER A 95 -14.42 -1.47 10.87
C SER A 95 -13.64 -2.76 11.07
N ALA A 96 -12.94 -3.17 10.02
CA ALA A 96 -11.95 -4.24 10.05
C ALA A 96 -10.63 -3.72 9.47
N GLU A 97 -9.51 -4.11 10.06
CA GLU A 97 -8.18 -3.77 9.56
C GLU A 97 -7.23 -4.96 9.67
N THR A 98 -6.31 -5.07 8.73
CA THR A 98 -5.19 -6.02 8.83
C THR A 98 -4.17 -5.51 9.83
N ASN A 99 -3.42 -6.43 10.44
CA ASN A 99 -2.24 -6.08 11.22
C ASN A 99 -1.00 -6.26 10.33
N SER A 100 -0.34 -5.15 10.01
CA SER A 100 0.88 -5.12 9.19
C SER A 100 2.04 -5.84 9.84
N LEU A 101 2.16 -5.76 11.17
CA LEU A 101 3.40 -6.12 11.87
C LEU A 101 3.24 -7.40 12.69
N ARG A 102 3.95 -8.46 12.28
CA ARG A 102 4.02 -9.74 13.01
C ARG A 102 5.28 -9.88 13.88
N SER A 103 6.20 -8.94 13.81
CA SER A 103 7.42 -8.96 14.62
C SER A 103 7.14 -8.65 16.10
N ALA A 104 8.05 -9.07 16.97
CA ALA A 104 7.94 -8.82 18.40
C ALA A 104 8.04 -7.32 18.71
N VAL A 105 7.19 -6.87 19.63
CA VAL A 105 7.31 -5.54 20.24
C VAL A 105 8.36 -5.60 21.34
N VAL A 106 9.47 -4.89 21.17
CA VAL A 106 10.57 -4.82 22.14
C VAL A 106 10.40 -3.59 23.03
N ARG A 107 10.55 -3.77 24.35
CA ARG A 107 10.55 -2.69 25.34
C ARG A 107 11.90 -2.66 26.05
N HIS A 108 12.62 -1.55 25.93
CA HIS A 108 13.97 -1.40 26.52
C HIS A 108 14.24 0.08 26.78
N GLN A 109 14.88 0.41 27.91
CA GLN A 109 15.29 1.79 28.25
C GLN A 109 14.19 2.86 28.05
N ASN A 110 12.97 2.59 28.54
CA ASN A 110 11.81 3.48 28.38
C ASN A 110 11.40 3.76 26.91
N GLN A 111 11.78 2.87 25.99
CA GLN A 111 11.37 2.90 24.58
C GLN A 111 10.54 1.67 24.23
N ARG A 112 9.70 1.80 23.20
CA ARG A 112 8.97 0.72 22.56
C ARG A 112 9.26 0.75 21.07
N GLY A 113 9.76 -0.35 20.53
CA GLY A 113 10.04 -0.52 19.10
C GLY A 113 9.42 -1.80 18.54
N GLN A 114 9.23 -1.84 17.24
CA GLN A 114 8.79 -3.02 16.50
C GLN A 114 9.52 -3.03 15.17
N TRP A 115 10.03 -4.20 14.77
CA TRP A 115 10.72 -4.36 13.50
C TRP A 115 9.72 -4.31 12.35
N VAL A 116 9.99 -3.49 11.33
CA VAL A 116 9.26 -3.49 10.07
C VAL A 116 10.10 -4.26 9.08
N GLU A 117 9.52 -5.25 8.40
CA GLU A 117 10.26 -6.05 7.43
C GLU A 117 10.83 -5.17 6.29
N GLU A 118 12.00 -5.49 5.77
CA GLU A 118 12.59 -4.73 4.65
C GLU A 118 12.05 -5.18 3.29
N ASP A 119 11.65 -6.45 3.21
CA ASP A 119 11.16 -7.11 2.00
C ASP A 119 10.02 -8.09 2.33
N TRP A 120 9.12 -8.31 1.37
CA TRP A 120 7.97 -9.21 1.50
C TRP A 120 8.37 -10.69 1.69
N LEU A 121 9.56 -11.10 1.24
CA LEU A 121 10.08 -12.46 1.37
C LEU A 121 10.55 -12.80 2.79
N GLN A 122 10.93 -11.80 3.61
CA GLN A 122 11.46 -12.04 4.97
C GLN A 122 10.48 -12.78 5.88
N ARG A 123 9.18 -12.79 5.54
CA ARG A 123 8.13 -13.51 6.27
C ARG A 123 8.12 -15.02 5.99
N PHE A 124 8.83 -15.47 4.96
CA PHE A 124 8.84 -16.87 4.51
C PHE A 124 10.23 -17.53 4.63
N ASP A 125 11.28 -16.75 4.87
CA ASP A 125 12.61 -17.30 5.16
C ASP A 125 12.61 -17.93 6.58
N THR A 126 12.88 -19.23 6.63
CA THR A 126 13.02 -20.04 7.86
C THR A 126 14.47 -20.27 8.22
#